data_AF-A0A1V2LM81-F1
#
_entry.id   AF-A0A1V2LM81-F1
#
_cell.length_a   1.000
_cell.length_b   1.000
_cell.length_c   1.000
_cell.angle_alpha   90.00
_cell.angle_beta   90.00
_cell.angle_gamma   90.00
#
_symmetry.space_group_name_H-M   'P 1'
#
loop_
_entity.id
_entity.type
_entity.pdbx_description
1 polymer ?
#
loop_
_entity_poly.entity_id
_entity_poly.type
_entity_poly.pdbx_seq_one_letter_code
_entity_poly.pdbx_strand_id
1 'polypeptide(L)'
;MDFKEYIGKQTQSSEWGDYAKMLIDDPSKFRIPRRGKNNDEAHPPIHPVSYAGSLTGREKQVYEYIVRRFLACCSLDAKGASTTITVRWSTEYFSTTGTVVLETNFYDIFKYANWTSSSKSLPVLAVGEQVPIADAKITSGKTSKPQPLTETELIALMDKNGIGTDATIAEHIEKIIQRQYVIKEKDGHGRGAKECLFPTPLGYALVDGFSKIDLQDISLTKPFLRKDMESDLSAICDGRKTKQEVLQETLKIYKDAYSITEDQMPLLIRAYRDSIRHVQSQT
;
A
#
# COMPACT_ATOMS: atom_id res chain seq x y z
N MET A 1 -22.80 -14.89 2.60
CA MET A 1 -23.09 -13.44 2.71
C MET A 1 -24.10 -13.08 1.63
N ASP A 2 -25.24 -12.48 1.99
CA ASP A 2 -26.22 -11.97 1.02
C ASP A 2 -25.84 -10.54 0.62
N PHE A 3 -25.19 -10.38 -0.52
CA PHE A 3 -24.76 -9.06 -1.00
C PHE A 3 -25.94 -8.15 -1.32
N LYS A 4 -27.05 -8.70 -1.85
CA LYS A 4 -28.20 -7.89 -2.25
C LYS A 4 -28.92 -7.30 -1.04
N GLU A 5 -28.97 -8.02 0.07
CA GLU A 5 -29.51 -7.51 1.34
C GLU A 5 -28.75 -6.24 1.79
N TYR A 6 -27.41 -6.30 1.84
CA TYR A 6 -26.59 -5.16 2.27
C TYR A 6 -26.61 -4.00 1.26
N ILE A 7 -26.69 -4.27 -0.04
CA ILE A 7 -26.91 -3.23 -1.07
C ILE A 7 -28.28 -2.56 -0.85
N GLY A 8 -29.33 -3.35 -0.57
CA GLY A 8 -30.69 -2.88 -0.30
C GLY A 8 -30.75 -1.85 0.83
N LYS A 9 -29.98 -2.08 1.89
CA LYS A 9 -29.87 -1.13 3.01
C LYS A 9 -29.30 0.22 2.59
N GLN A 10 -28.50 0.30 1.52
CA GLN A 10 -27.85 1.55 1.08
C GLN A 10 -28.68 2.39 0.09
N THR A 11 -29.85 1.91 -0.34
CA THR A 11 -30.70 2.57 -1.37
C THR A 11 -31.27 3.92 -0.95
N GLN A 12 -31.30 4.22 0.34
CA GLN A 12 -31.86 5.45 0.91
C GLN A 12 -30.90 6.66 0.80
N SER A 13 -29.63 6.43 0.49
CA SER A 13 -28.64 7.51 0.40
C SER A 13 -28.91 8.42 -0.80
N SER A 14 -28.89 9.73 -0.60
CA SER A 14 -28.93 10.71 -1.70
C SER A 14 -27.65 10.71 -2.55
N GLU A 15 -26.54 10.16 -2.04
CA GLU A 15 -25.22 10.24 -2.69
C GLU A 15 -24.87 9.00 -3.53
N TRP A 16 -25.52 7.86 -3.28
CA TRP A 16 -25.26 6.58 -3.97
C TRP A 16 -26.47 5.65 -4.04
N GLY A 17 -27.63 6.04 -3.49
CA GLY A 17 -28.79 5.17 -3.38
C GLY A 17 -29.31 4.69 -4.74
N ASP A 18 -29.28 5.55 -5.76
CA ASP A 18 -29.71 5.18 -7.11
C ASP A 18 -28.76 4.14 -7.75
N TYR A 19 -27.46 4.25 -7.48
CA TYR A 19 -26.50 3.23 -7.91
C TYR A 19 -26.76 1.90 -7.20
N ALA A 20 -27.07 1.93 -5.90
CA ALA A 20 -27.43 0.74 -5.14
C ALA A 20 -28.72 0.09 -5.68
N LYS A 21 -29.75 0.87 -6.01
CA LYS A 21 -30.98 0.37 -6.64
C LYS A 21 -30.69 -0.28 -8.00
N MET A 22 -29.88 0.37 -8.85
CA MET A 22 -29.47 -0.19 -10.14
C MET A 22 -28.82 -1.57 -9.98
N LEU A 23 -27.96 -1.77 -8.99
CA LEU A 23 -27.34 -3.08 -8.72
C LEU A 23 -28.35 -4.15 -8.25
N ILE A 24 -29.49 -3.76 -7.69
CA ILE A 24 -30.53 -4.70 -7.24
C ILE A 24 -31.45 -5.05 -8.41
N ASP A 25 -31.89 -4.02 -9.12
CA ASP A 25 -32.98 -4.08 -10.11
C ASP A 25 -32.50 -4.60 -11.48
N ASP A 26 -31.24 -4.35 -11.84
CA ASP A 26 -30.65 -4.80 -13.11
C ASP A 26 -29.58 -5.88 -12.87
N PRO A 27 -29.90 -7.17 -13.09
CA PRO A 27 -28.94 -8.27 -12.95
C PRO A 27 -27.72 -8.14 -13.87
N SER A 28 -27.80 -7.40 -14.97
CA SER A 28 -26.68 -7.19 -15.88
C SER A 28 -25.63 -6.22 -15.32
N LYS A 29 -25.99 -5.41 -14.32
CA LYS A 29 -25.11 -4.43 -13.67
C LYS A 29 -24.45 -4.98 -12.40
N PHE A 30 -24.99 -6.05 -11.86
CA PHE A 30 -24.49 -6.70 -10.66
C PHE A 30 -23.52 -7.84 -10.97
N ARG A 31 -22.50 -7.98 -10.13
CA ARG A 31 -21.73 -9.22 -10.02
C ARG A 31 -21.44 -9.55 -8.58
N ILE A 32 -21.16 -10.83 -8.34
CA ILE A 32 -20.57 -11.24 -7.07
C ILE A 32 -19.15 -10.65 -6.97
N PRO A 33 -18.77 -10.05 -5.83
CA PRO A 33 -17.42 -9.54 -5.61
C PRO A 33 -16.33 -10.57 -5.93
N ARG A 34 -15.23 -10.09 -6.51
CA ARG A 34 -14.07 -10.94 -6.83
C ARG A 34 -13.51 -11.57 -5.55
N ARG A 35 -13.24 -12.88 -5.59
CA ARG A 35 -12.63 -13.60 -4.46
C ARG A 35 -11.20 -13.11 -4.25
N GLY A 36 -10.88 -12.74 -3.01
CA GLY A 36 -9.51 -12.50 -2.56
C GLY A 36 -8.72 -13.80 -2.39
N LYS A 37 -7.43 -13.68 -2.05
CA LYS A 37 -6.55 -14.83 -1.78
C LYS A 37 -6.58 -15.28 -0.31
N ASN A 38 -7.01 -14.42 0.59
CA ASN A 38 -6.92 -14.61 2.04
C ASN A 38 -8.32 -14.81 2.62
N ASN A 39 -8.42 -15.71 3.61
CA ASN A 39 -9.62 -15.97 4.40
C ASN A 39 -9.15 -16.34 5.82
N ASP A 40 -9.51 -15.53 6.82
CA ASP A 40 -9.18 -15.79 8.23
C ASP A 40 -10.19 -16.73 8.90
N GLU A 41 -11.26 -17.11 8.19
CA GLU A 41 -12.38 -17.92 8.69
C GLU A 41 -13.11 -17.33 9.91
N ALA A 42 -12.82 -16.08 10.27
CA ALA A 42 -13.38 -15.39 11.43
C ALA A 42 -14.30 -14.25 11.00
N HIS A 43 -13.88 -13.45 10.03
CA HIS A 43 -14.57 -12.23 9.65
C HIS A 43 -14.75 -12.10 8.13
N PRO A 44 -15.93 -11.65 7.66
CA PRO A 44 -16.06 -11.22 6.27
C PRO A 44 -15.24 -9.94 6.02
N PRO A 45 -14.90 -9.61 4.76
CA PRO A 45 -14.28 -8.32 4.43
C PRO A 45 -15.10 -7.14 4.97
N ILE A 46 -14.44 -6.04 5.33
CA ILE A 46 -15.10 -4.83 5.85
C ILE A 46 -16.15 -4.34 4.83
N HIS A 47 -17.40 -4.25 5.26
CA HIS A 47 -18.55 -3.87 4.45
C HIS A 47 -19.61 -3.15 5.31
N PRO A 48 -20.51 -2.36 4.70
CA PRO A 48 -21.56 -1.69 5.46
C PRO A 48 -22.67 -2.68 5.85
N VAL A 49 -22.96 -2.79 7.15
CA VAL A 49 -24.02 -3.67 7.67
C VAL A 49 -25.38 -3.00 7.77
N SER A 50 -25.42 -1.67 7.85
CA SER A 50 -26.62 -0.82 7.89
C SER A 50 -26.35 0.51 7.18
N TYR A 51 -27.41 1.30 6.96
CA TYR A 51 -27.27 2.68 6.48
C TYR A 51 -27.07 3.64 7.65
N ALA A 52 -26.10 4.54 7.53
CA ALA A 52 -25.78 5.55 8.54
C ALA A 52 -25.76 6.96 7.93
N GLY A 53 -26.93 7.61 7.88
CA GLY A 53 -27.10 8.95 7.29
C GLY A 53 -26.75 10.13 8.21
N SER A 54 -26.67 9.92 9.52
CA SER A 54 -26.43 10.98 10.52
C SER A 54 -24.95 11.23 10.85
N LEU A 55 -24.03 10.48 10.24
CA LEU A 55 -22.59 10.63 10.48
C LEU A 55 -22.09 11.98 9.96
N THR A 56 -21.10 12.55 10.65
CA THR A 56 -20.47 13.81 10.26
C THR A 56 -18.94 13.69 10.28
N GLY A 57 -18.25 14.70 9.74
CA GLY A 57 -16.79 14.78 9.79
C GLY A 57 -16.07 13.54 9.25
N ARG A 58 -15.08 13.05 10.01
CA ARG A 58 -14.21 11.93 9.60
C ARG A 58 -14.93 10.58 9.60
N GLU A 59 -15.90 10.38 10.51
CA GLU A 59 -16.71 9.16 10.55
C GLU A 59 -17.51 9.00 9.26
N LYS A 60 -18.15 10.09 8.79
CA LYS A 60 -18.86 10.10 7.51
C LYS A 60 -17.93 9.73 6.35
N GLN A 61 -16.72 10.30 6.32
CA GLN A 61 -15.75 10.06 5.25
C GLN A 61 -15.30 8.59 5.18
N VAL A 62 -15.00 7.97 6.33
CA VAL A 62 -14.62 6.55 6.40
C VAL A 62 -15.79 5.66 6.00
N TYR A 63 -16.98 5.93 6.53
CA TYR A 63 -18.19 5.19 6.20
C TYR A 63 -18.53 5.29 4.70
N GLU A 64 -18.50 6.49 4.12
CA GLU A 64 -18.72 6.71 2.68
C GLU A 64 -17.73 5.91 1.84
N TYR A 65 -16.44 5.93 2.20
CA TYR A 65 -15.42 5.16 1.50
C TYR A 65 -15.73 3.66 1.52
N ILE A 66 -16.09 3.11 2.69
CA ILE A 66 -16.45 1.70 2.86
C ILE A 66 -17.67 1.35 2.00
N VAL A 67 -18.73 2.16 2.02
CA VAL A 67 -19.94 1.93 1.23
C VAL A 67 -19.65 1.96 -0.27
N ARG A 68 -18.98 3.02 -0.74
CA ARG A 68 -18.64 3.16 -2.17
C ARG A 68 -17.74 2.02 -2.62
N ARG A 69 -16.78 1.59 -1.79
CA ARG A 69 -15.91 0.45 -2.10
C ARG A 69 -16.71 -0.85 -2.19
N PHE A 70 -17.63 -1.09 -1.26
CA PHE A 70 -18.48 -2.28 -1.26
C PHE A 70 -19.39 -2.35 -2.50
N LEU A 71 -20.07 -1.24 -2.84
CA LEU A 71 -20.90 -1.15 -4.04
C LEU A 71 -20.07 -1.34 -5.33
N ALA A 72 -18.88 -0.76 -5.38
CA ALA A 72 -17.94 -0.95 -6.49
C ALA A 72 -17.48 -2.41 -6.66
N CYS A 73 -17.24 -3.12 -5.55
CA CYS A 73 -16.92 -4.55 -5.59
C CYS A 73 -18.06 -5.39 -6.18
N CYS A 74 -19.31 -4.99 -5.95
CA CYS A 74 -20.51 -5.64 -6.50
C CYS A 74 -20.88 -5.16 -7.92
N SER A 75 -20.15 -4.18 -8.47
CA SER A 75 -20.35 -3.65 -9.81
C SER A 75 -19.41 -4.31 -10.83
N LEU A 76 -19.76 -4.19 -12.11
CA LEU A 76 -18.93 -4.64 -13.22
C LEU A 76 -17.58 -3.90 -13.29
N ASP A 77 -16.61 -4.54 -13.93
CA ASP A 77 -15.35 -3.88 -14.28
C ASP A 77 -15.58 -2.84 -15.36
N ALA A 78 -14.86 -1.73 -15.26
CA ALA A 78 -14.78 -0.77 -16.35
C ALA A 78 -14.18 -1.45 -17.59
N LYS A 79 -14.69 -1.09 -18.77
CA LYS A 79 -14.19 -1.60 -20.05
C LYS A 79 -13.58 -0.46 -20.85
N GLY A 80 -12.50 -0.76 -21.55
CA GLY A 80 -11.81 0.21 -22.39
C GLY A 80 -11.09 -0.49 -23.53
N ALA A 81 -10.81 0.27 -24.59
CA ALA A 81 -10.01 -0.16 -25.72
C ALA A 81 -8.64 0.51 -25.65
N SER A 82 -7.57 -0.29 -25.74
CA SER A 82 -6.20 0.20 -25.85
C SER A 82 -5.72 0.02 -27.28
N THR A 83 -5.25 1.10 -27.88
CA THR A 83 -4.68 1.14 -29.22
C THR A 83 -3.21 1.48 -29.11
N THR A 84 -2.34 0.62 -29.67
CA THR A 84 -0.91 0.89 -29.79
C THR A 84 -0.57 1.08 -31.26
N ILE A 85 -0.04 2.25 -31.59
CA ILE A 85 0.47 2.56 -32.92
C ILE A 85 1.99 2.44 -32.85
N THR A 86 2.56 1.58 -33.69
CA THR A 86 4.00 1.42 -33.85
C THR A 86 4.40 1.94 -35.21
N VAL A 87 5.34 2.88 -35.24
CA VAL A 87 5.91 3.44 -36.47
C VAL A 87 7.37 3.03 -36.59
N ARG A 88 7.82 2.75 -37.81
CA ARG A 88 9.20 2.45 -38.12
C ARG A 88 9.83 3.64 -38.82
N TRP A 89 10.96 4.12 -38.31
CA TRP A 89 11.78 5.13 -38.95
C TRP A 89 13.19 4.56 -39.17
N SER A 90 13.54 4.30 -40.43
CA SER A 90 14.75 3.56 -40.78
C SER A 90 14.80 2.18 -40.09
N THR A 91 15.78 1.94 -39.21
CA THR A 91 15.95 0.73 -38.41
C THR A 91 15.23 0.77 -37.07
N GLU A 92 14.79 1.95 -36.62
CA GLU A 92 14.25 2.18 -35.29
C GLU A 92 12.72 2.09 -35.26
N TYR A 93 12.18 1.67 -34.11
CA TYR A 93 10.74 1.58 -33.86
C TYR A 93 10.33 2.52 -32.73
N PHE A 94 9.26 3.26 -32.95
CA PHE A 94 8.65 4.14 -31.96
C PHE A 94 7.21 3.72 -31.76
N SER A 95 6.71 3.81 -30.53
CA SER A 95 5.32 3.46 -30.24
C SER A 95 4.62 4.52 -29.39
N THR A 96 3.32 4.63 -29.59
CA THR A 96 2.44 5.36 -28.69
C THR A 96 1.22 4.51 -28.40
N THR A 97 0.76 4.56 -27.15
CA THR A 97 -0.43 3.86 -26.71
C THR A 97 -1.45 4.88 -26.23
N GLY A 98 -2.69 4.71 -26.68
CA GLY A 98 -3.84 5.46 -26.20
C GLY A 98 -4.91 4.51 -25.72
N THR A 99 -5.71 4.97 -24.77
CA THR A 99 -6.79 4.18 -24.18
C THR A 99 -8.06 5.00 -24.18
N VAL A 100 -9.16 4.38 -24.60
CA VAL A 100 -10.50 4.95 -24.59
C VAL A 100 -11.38 4.14 -23.66
N VAL A 101 -12.05 4.79 -22.71
CA VAL A 101 -13.01 4.15 -21.81
C VAL A 101 -14.32 3.94 -22.57
N LEU A 102 -14.78 2.69 -22.64
CA LEU A 102 -16.03 2.29 -23.29
C LEU A 102 -17.18 2.20 -22.28
N GLU A 103 -16.90 1.68 -21.09
CA GLU A 103 -17.86 1.55 -19.99
C GLU A 103 -17.15 1.92 -18.67
N THR A 104 -17.69 2.87 -17.91
CA THR A 104 -17.13 3.33 -16.63
C THR A 104 -17.45 2.39 -15.48
N ASN A 105 -18.66 1.82 -15.46
CA ASN A 105 -19.13 0.82 -14.49
C ASN A 105 -18.78 1.19 -13.04
N PHE A 106 -17.91 0.44 -12.34
CA PHE A 106 -17.58 0.74 -10.93
C PHE A 106 -16.99 2.15 -10.69
N TYR A 107 -16.42 2.81 -11.71
CA TYR A 107 -15.93 4.18 -11.58
C TYR A 107 -17.05 5.19 -11.31
N ASP A 108 -18.30 4.90 -11.70
CA ASP A 108 -19.44 5.79 -11.46
C ASP A 108 -19.75 5.94 -9.96
N ILE A 109 -19.41 4.92 -9.16
CA ILE A 109 -19.63 4.92 -7.70
C ILE A 109 -18.34 5.18 -6.91
N PHE A 110 -17.19 4.72 -7.41
CA PHE A 110 -15.91 4.75 -6.71
C PHE A 110 -14.99 5.90 -7.17
N LYS A 111 -15.40 7.12 -6.83
CA LYS A 111 -14.69 8.39 -7.17
C LYS A 111 -13.23 8.50 -6.70
N TYR A 112 -12.75 7.59 -5.86
CA TYR A 112 -11.36 7.56 -5.36
C TYR A 112 -10.39 6.89 -6.34
N ALA A 113 -10.90 6.31 -7.42
CA ALA A 113 -10.09 5.82 -8.53
C ALA A 113 -10.53 6.56 -9.80
N ASN A 114 -9.59 6.78 -10.73
CA ASN A 114 -9.88 7.50 -11.95
C ASN A 114 -9.10 6.92 -13.14
N TRP A 115 -9.84 6.43 -14.15
CA TRP A 115 -9.28 5.97 -15.43
C TRP A 115 -9.49 6.99 -16.56
N THR A 116 -10.48 7.88 -16.44
CA THR A 116 -10.85 8.81 -17.50
C THR A 116 -9.84 9.94 -17.68
N SER A 117 -9.11 10.34 -16.64
CA SER A 117 -8.08 11.38 -16.74
C SER A 117 -6.85 11.01 -17.57
N SER A 118 -6.64 9.72 -17.87
CA SER A 118 -5.55 9.25 -18.73
C SER A 118 -6.02 8.77 -20.10
N SER A 119 -7.32 8.92 -20.43
CA SER A 119 -7.83 8.48 -21.72
C SER A 119 -7.29 9.37 -22.84
N LYS A 120 -6.50 8.78 -23.71
CA LYS A 120 -5.92 9.44 -24.88
C LYS A 120 -6.45 8.74 -26.12
N SER A 121 -7.28 9.43 -26.89
CA SER A 121 -7.66 8.96 -28.22
C SER A 121 -6.47 9.14 -29.16
N LEU A 122 -6.21 8.13 -29.99
CA LEU A 122 -5.22 8.19 -31.05
C LEU A 122 -5.90 8.45 -32.39
N PRO A 123 -5.21 9.08 -33.36
CA PRO A 123 -5.72 9.18 -34.72
C PRO A 123 -5.93 7.78 -35.32
N VAL A 124 -6.90 7.69 -36.23
CA VAL A 124 -7.11 6.48 -37.02
C VAL A 124 -6.05 6.46 -38.12
N LEU A 125 -5.27 5.38 -38.19
CA LEU A 125 -4.25 5.14 -39.22
C LEU A 125 -4.42 3.74 -39.81
N ALA A 126 -4.18 3.59 -41.10
CA ALA A 126 -4.13 2.29 -41.75
C ALA A 126 -2.74 1.64 -41.63
N VAL A 127 -2.70 0.30 -41.65
CA VAL A 127 -1.42 -0.42 -41.70
C VAL A 127 -0.72 -0.10 -43.02
N GLY A 128 0.55 0.33 -42.92
CA GLY A 128 1.35 0.74 -44.08
C GLY A 128 1.18 2.22 -44.46
N GLU A 129 0.31 2.96 -43.79
CA GLU A 129 0.18 4.40 -43.96
C GLU A 129 1.49 5.11 -43.60
N GLN A 130 1.92 6.03 -44.47
CA GLN A 130 3.10 6.86 -44.24
C GLN A 130 2.69 8.11 -43.46
N VAL A 131 3.32 8.35 -42.31
CA VAL A 131 3.08 9.52 -41.48
C VAL A 131 4.27 10.48 -41.55
N PRO A 132 4.05 11.80 -41.77
CA PRO A 132 5.15 12.77 -41.79
C PRO A 132 5.72 12.96 -40.38
N ILE A 133 7.06 13.08 -40.30
CA ILE A 133 7.75 13.40 -39.05
C ILE A 133 7.63 14.91 -38.81
N ALA A 134 6.92 15.30 -37.75
CA ALA A 134 6.80 16.71 -37.36
C ALA A 134 8.05 17.24 -36.64
N ASP A 135 8.66 16.42 -35.78
CA ASP A 135 9.82 16.77 -34.96
C ASP A 135 10.56 15.49 -34.54
N ALA A 136 11.89 15.57 -34.40
CA ALA A 136 12.74 14.48 -33.93
C ALA A 136 13.82 15.03 -33.00
N LYS A 137 13.83 14.55 -31.75
CA LYS A 137 14.71 15.06 -30.68
C LYS A 137 15.41 13.93 -29.97
N ILE A 138 16.69 14.13 -29.66
CA ILE A 138 17.45 13.30 -28.72
C ILE A 138 17.38 14.00 -27.37
N THR A 139 16.79 13.32 -26.38
CA THR A 139 16.70 13.83 -25.01
C THR A 139 17.69 13.13 -24.11
N SER A 140 18.35 13.88 -23.23
CA SER A 140 19.12 13.31 -22.12
C SER A 140 18.28 13.31 -20.84
N GLY A 141 18.46 12.28 -20.01
CA GLY A 141 17.78 12.13 -18.74
C GLY A 141 18.74 11.65 -17.66
N LYS A 142 18.36 11.84 -16.39
CA LYS A 142 19.05 11.26 -15.22
C LYS A 142 18.01 10.57 -14.35
N THR A 143 18.41 9.48 -13.70
CA THR A 143 17.56 8.81 -12.70
C THR A 143 17.41 9.69 -11.47
N SER A 144 16.23 9.67 -10.86
CA SER A 144 16.00 10.31 -9.57
C SER A 144 16.34 9.37 -8.42
N LYS A 145 16.68 9.94 -7.25
CA LYS A 145 16.85 9.15 -6.02
C LYS A 145 15.53 8.50 -5.60
N PRO A 146 15.57 7.39 -4.84
CA PRO A 146 14.37 6.83 -4.22
C PRO A 146 13.64 7.86 -3.37
N GLN A 147 12.31 7.78 -3.36
CA GLN A 147 11.46 8.63 -2.53
C GLN A 147 11.44 8.08 -1.09
N PRO A 148 11.32 8.96 -0.07
CA PRO A 148 11.04 8.52 1.30
C PRO A 148 9.70 7.79 1.35
N LEU A 149 9.52 6.91 2.34
CA LEU A 149 8.32 6.11 2.47
C LEU A 149 7.17 6.94 3.03
N THR A 150 6.01 6.88 2.39
CA THR A 150 4.74 7.25 3.02
C THR A 150 4.31 6.18 4.03
N GLU A 151 3.40 6.53 4.93
CA GLU A 151 2.82 5.57 5.88
C GLU A 151 2.17 4.38 5.18
N THR A 152 1.46 4.62 4.08
CA THR A 152 0.85 3.55 3.25
C THR A 152 1.88 2.62 2.63
N GLU A 153 3.02 3.15 2.17
CA GLU A 153 4.11 2.33 1.63
C GLU A 153 4.80 1.51 2.72
N LEU A 154 4.94 2.07 3.94
CA LEU A 154 5.45 1.32 5.08
C LEU A 154 4.48 0.20 5.51
N ILE A 155 3.17 0.46 5.55
CA ILE A 155 2.14 -0.57 5.79
C ILE A 155 2.27 -1.70 4.77
N ALA A 156 2.35 -1.36 3.48
CA ALA A 156 2.51 -2.35 2.41
C ALA A 156 3.82 -3.15 2.52
N LEU A 157 4.90 -2.50 2.96
CA LEU A 157 6.18 -3.16 3.18
C LEU A 157 6.14 -4.11 4.38
N MET A 158 5.50 -3.71 5.49
CA MET A 158 5.32 -4.56 6.67
C MET A 158 4.47 -5.79 6.36
N ASP A 159 3.34 -5.61 5.67
CA ASP A 159 2.47 -6.70 5.19
C ASP A 159 3.23 -7.66 4.26
N LYS A 160 3.94 -7.13 3.25
CA LYS A 160 4.77 -7.94 2.34
C LYS A 160 5.84 -8.75 3.07
N ASN A 161 6.36 -8.24 4.18
CA ASN A 161 7.38 -8.94 4.98
C ASN A 161 6.78 -9.79 6.11
N GLY A 162 5.44 -9.81 6.26
CA GLY A 162 4.75 -10.62 7.25
C GLY A 162 5.04 -10.21 8.69
N ILE A 163 5.15 -8.91 8.95
CA ILE A 163 5.30 -8.36 10.31
C ILE A 163 4.16 -7.39 10.63
N GLY A 164 3.75 -7.35 11.89
CA GLY A 164 2.58 -6.59 12.32
C GLY A 164 1.26 -7.26 11.93
N THR A 165 1.23 -8.60 11.87
CA THR A 165 0.00 -9.38 11.63
C THR A 165 -1.09 -9.07 12.67
N ASP A 166 -2.32 -9.49 12.39
CA ASP A 166 -3.48 -9.30 13.29
C ASP A 166 -3.79 -7.81 13.57
N ALA A 167 -3.81 -7.01 12.49
CA ALA A 167 -4.11 -5.57 12.54
C ALA A 167 -3.19 -4.72 13.44
N THR A 168 -1.99 -5.19 13.76
CA THR A 168 -1.05 -4.46 14.65
C THR A 168 -0.09 -3.51 13.92
N ILE A 169 -0.08 -3.46 12.58
CA ILE A 169 0.81 -2.58 11.80
C ILE A 169 0.74 -1.12 12.26
N ALA A 170 -0.49 -0.58 12.39
CA ALA A 170 -0.69 0.83 12.75
C ALA A 170 -0.09 1.17 14.13
N GLU A 171 -0.20 0.25 15.09
CA GLU A 171 0.36 0.42 16.43
C GLU A 171 1.90 0.51 16.40
N HIS A 172 2.56 -0.33 15.61
CA HIS A 172 4.03 -0.31 15.49
C HIS A 172 4.53 0.98 14.82
N ILE A 173 3.84 1.44 13.77
CA ILE A 173 4.16 2.70 13.09
C ILE A 173 3.97 3.89 14.06
N GLU A 174 2.86 3.93 14.78
CA GLU A 174 2.60 4.97 15.77
C GLU A 174 3.67 5.01 16.87
N LYS A 175 4.14 3.85 17.35
CA LYS A 175 5.21 3.76 18.36
C LYS A 175 6.53 4.39 17.91
N ILE A 176 6.97 4.16 16.67
CA ILE A 176 8.24 4.73 16.18
C ILE A 176 8.14 6.25 15.94
N ILE A 177 6.94 6.75 15.64
CA ILE A 177 6.66 8.20 15.55
C ILE A 177 6.65 8.81 16.96
N GLN A 178 5.92 8.22 17.91
CA GLN A 178 5.85 8.71 19.29
C GLN A 178 7.22 8.76 19.96
N ARG A 179 8.07 7.76 19.70
CA ARG A 179 9.46 7.72 20.20
C ARG A 179 10.43 8.64 19.45
N GLN A 180 9.96 9.38 18.45
CA GLN A 180 10.77 10.30 17.65
C GLN A 180 11.94 9.61 16.93
N TYR A 181 11.78 8.34 16.55
CA TYR A 181 12.74 7.66 15.67
C TYR A 181 12.51 8.04 14.20
N VAL A 182 11.26 8.37 13.88
CA VAL A 182 10.87 8.95 12.60
C VAL A 182 9.98 10.17 12.84
N ILE A 183 10.02 11.11 11.90
CA ILE A 183 9.13 12.28 11.86
C ILE A 183 8.31 12.26 10.57
N LYS A 184 7.11 12.83 10.62
CA LYS A 184 6.27 13.06 9.44
C LYS A 184 6.58 14.44 8.88
N GLU A 185 7.07 14.50 7.65
CA GLU A 185 7.30 15.75 6.94
C GLU A 185 6.73 15.70 5.53
N LYS A 186 6.43 16.87 4.96
CA LYS A 186 5.96 16.95 3.58
C LYS A 186 7.15 16.88 2.63
N ASP A 187 7.16 15.87 1.77
CA ASP A 187 8.09 15.77 0.66
C ASP A 187 7.47 16.37 -0.60
N GLY A 188 8.17 17.32 -1.22
CA GLY A 188 7.73 18.09 -2.39
C GLY A 188 7.02 19.41 -2.09
N HIS A 189 6.55 20.09 -3.16
CA HIS A 189 5.93 21.41 -3.09
C HIS A 189 4.51 21.43 -3.68
N GLY A 190 3.66 22.32 -3.13
CA GLY A 190 2.31 22.57 -3.64
C GLY A 190 1.34 21.41 -3.43
N ARG A 191 0.39 21.25 -4.36
CA ARG A 191 -0.70 20.23 -4.27
C ARG A 191 -0.21 18.78 -4.40
N GLY A 192 1.04 18.57 -4.81
CA GLY A 192 1.65 17.24 -4.95
C GLY A 192 2.45 16.78 -3.74
N ALA A 193 2.60 17.63 -2.71
CA ALA A 193 3.38 17.29 -1.53
C ALA A 193 2.74 16.13 -0.77
N LYS A 194 3.52 15.11 -0.45
CA LYS A 194 3.08 13.92 0.29
C LYS A 194 3.68 13.94 1.69
N GLU A 195 2.91 13.50 2.67
CA GLU A 195 3.45 13.29 4.01
C GLU A 195 4.22 11.97 4.03
N CYS A 196 5.52 12.06 4.32
CA CYS A 196 6.46 10.95 4.30
C CYS A 196 7.17 10.82 5.65
N LEU A 197 7.70 9.63 5.92
CA LEU A 197 8.43 9.28 7.12
C LEU A 197 9.93 9.47 6.89
N PHE A 198 10.54 10.33 7.70
CA PHE A 198 11.98 10.59 7.68
C PHE A 198 12.61 10.09 8.98
N PRO A 199 13.70 9.30 8.93
CA PRO A 199 14.40 8.88 10.13
C PRO A 199 15.08 10.09 10.79
N THR A 200 14.94 10.20 12.10
CA THR A 200 15.71 11.17 12.88
C THR A 200 17.16 10.70 13.02
N PRO A 201 18.10 11.57 13.44
CA PRO A 201 19.48 11.17 13.68
C PRO A 201 19.61 10.02 14.68
N LEU A 202 18.70 9.96 15.68
CA LEU A 202 18.62 8.87 16.63
C LEU A 202 18.08 7.59 15.98
N GLY A 203 16.97 7.69 15.24
CA GLY A 203 16.39 6.52 14.55
C GLY A 203 17.35 5.88 13.55
N TYR A 204 18.03 6.70 12.75
CA TYR A 204 19.07 6.23 11.83
C TYR A 204 20.23 5.56 12.57
N ALA A 205 20.76 6.20 13.63
CA ALA A 205 21.88 5.66 14.39
C ALA A 205 21.58 4.32 15.07
N LEU A 206 20.36 4.14 15.58
CA LEU A 206 19.94 2.87 16.17
C LEU A 206 19.96 1.76 15.12
N VAL A 207 19.36 1.99 13.95
CA VAL A 207 19.32 0.98 12.87
C VAL A 207 20.74 0.71 12.34
N ASP A 208 21.52 1.75 12.06
CA ASP A 208 22.91 1.60 11.59
C ASP A 208 23.77 0.86 12.62
N GLY A 209 23.67 1.22 13.90
CA GLY A 209 24.39 0.56 14.99
C GLY A 209 24.01 -0.91 15.13
N PHE A 210 22.72 -1.24 15.24
CA PHE A 210 22.26 -2.63 15.33
C PHE A 210 22.58 -3.44 14.08
N SER A 211 22.67 -2.82 12.89
CA SER A 211 23.07 -3.52 11.66
C SER A 211 24.55 -3.91 11.62
N LYS A 212 25.38 -3.31 12.47
CA LYS A 212 26.83 -3.58 12.58
C LYS A 212 27.17 -4.59 13.68
N ILE A 213 26.22 -4.90 14.57
CA ILE A 213 26.42 -5.93 15.59
C ILE A 213 26.35 -7.29 14.89
N ASP A 214 27.40 -8.07 15.02
CA ASP A 214 27.46 -9.42 14.46
C ASP A 214 26.68 -10.39 15.35
N LEU A 215 25.46 -10.72 14.92
CA LEU A 215 24.57 -11.67 15.58
C LEU A 215 24.52 -13.01 14.84
N GLN A 216 25.55 -13.31 14.02
CA GLN A 216 25.66 -14.55 13.26
C GLN A 216 24.47 -14.74 12.31
N ASP A 217 23.55 -15.65 12.63
CA ASP A 217 22.46 -16.08 11.75
C ASP A 217 21.19 -15.23 11.86
N ILE A 218 21.14 -14.25 12.77
CA ILE A 218 19.97 -13.39 12.97
C ILE A 218 20.27 -11.91 12.69
N SER A 219 19.21 -11.13 12.53
CA SER A 219 19.31 -9.68 12.41
C SER A 219 18.20 -8.99 13.18
N LEU A 220 18.56 -8.00 14.00
CA LEU A 220 17.60 -7.18 14.76
C LEU A 220 16.99 -6.02 13.94
N THR A 221 17.50 -5.77 12.73
CA THR A 221 17.01 -4.68 11.86
C THR A 221 16.24 -5.18 10.65
N LYS A 222 16.38 -6.47 10.31
CA LYS A 222 15.60 -7.13 9.27
C LYS A 222 14.33 -7.77 9.86
N PRO A 223 13.25 -7.88 9.08
CA PRO A 223 11.96 -8.33 9.59
C PRO A 223 11.90 -9.84 9.87
N PHE A 224 12.90 -10.62 9.47
CA PHE A 224 12.85 -12.09 9.45
C PHE A 224 12.56 -12.71 10.81
N LEU A 225 13.32 -12.34 11.84
CA LEU A 225 13.14 -12.89 13.19
C LEU A 225 11.73 -12.57 13.74
N ARG A 226 11.22 -11.37 13.44
CA ARG A 226 9.88 -10.96 13.87
C ARG A 226 8.79 -11.72 13.11
N LYS A 227 8.97 -11.91 11.80
CA LYS A 227 8.06 -12.69 10.96
C LYS A 227 7.96 -14.14 11.46
N ASP A 228 9.09 -14.77 11.77
CA ASP A 228 9.12 -16.14 12.25
C ASP A 228 8.39 -16.25 13.59
N MET A 229 8.61 -15.29 14.49
CA MET A 229 7.88 -15.23 15.77
C MET A 229 6.36 -15.06 15.57
N GLU A 230 5.90 -14.18 14.67
CA GLU A 230 4.47 -14.03 14.36
C GLU A 230 3.88 -15.29 13.69
N SER A 231 4.65 -15.98 12.86
CA SER A 231 4.25 -17.27 12.30
C SER A 231 4.11 -18.35 13.37
N ASP A 232 4.97 -18.34 14.39
CA ASP A 232 4.88 -19.26 15.52
C ASP A 232 3.67 -18.97 16.41
N LEU A 233 3.34 -17.68 16.62
CA LEU A 233 2.10 -17.30 17.30
C LEU A 233 0.87 -17.80 16.55
N SER A 234 0.87 -17.72 15.21
CA SER A 234 -0.20 -18.28 14.38
C SER A 234 -0.25 -19.81 14.50
N ALA A 235 0.91 -20.48 14.55
CA ALA A 235 0.98 -21.93 14.74
C ALA A 235 0.43 -22.38 16.12
N ILE A 236 0.51 -21.53 17.16
CA ILE A 236 -0.15 -21.80 18.44
C ILE A 236 -1.68 -21.76 18.29
N CYS A 237 -2.21 -20.74 17.60
CA CYS A 237 -3.65 -20.63 17.34
C CYS A 237 -4.20 -21.83 16.56
N ASP A 238 -3.43 -22.35 15.60
CA ASP A 238 -3.76 -23.54 14.81
C ASP A 238 -3.56 -24.87 15.56
N GLY A 239 -3.02 -24.84 16.79
CA GLY A 239 -2.68 -26.04 17.56
C GLY A 239 -1.48 -26.84 17.03
N ARG A 240 -0.65 -26.25 16.17
CA ARG A 240 0.55 -26.87 15.57
C ARG A 240 1.81 -26.74 16.44
N LYS A 241 1.89 -25.73 17.30
CA LYS A 241 2.95 -25.54 18.30
C LYS A 241 2.35 -25.25 19.67
N THR A 242 3.05 -25.60 20.74
CA THR A 242 2.65 -25.21 22.09
C THR A 242 3.24 -23.85 22.48
N LYS A 243 2.54 -23.14 23.38
CA LYS A 243 3.04 -21.88 23.97
C LYS A 243 4.42 -22.05 24.62
N GLN A 244 4.66 -23.18 25.28
CA GLN A 244 5.90 -23.41 26.03
C GLN A 244 7.10 -23.58 25.08
N GLU A 245 6.93 -24.33 24.00
CA GLU A 245 7.97 -24.51 22.96
C GLU A 245 8.37 -23.15 22.36
N VAL A 246 7.39 -22.39 21.85
CA VAL A 246 7.64 -21.08 21.23
C VAL A 246 8.31 -20.12 22.21
N LEU A 247 7.87 -20.11 23.47
CA LEU A 247 8.46 -19.24 24.49
C LEU A 247 9.93 -19.61 24.77
N GLN A 248 10.25 -20.90 24.89
CA GLN A 248 11.62 -21.36 25.15
C GLN A 248 12.54 -21.03 23.97
N GLU A 249 12.10 -21.30 22.74
CA GLU A 249 12.84 -21.00 21.51
C GLU A 249 13.10 -19.48 21.38
N THR A 250 12.04 -18.68 21.51
CA THR A 250 12.13 -17.21 21.38
C THR A 250 13.03 -16.60 22.46
N LEU A 251 12.85 -17.00 23.73
CA LEU A 251 13.66 -16.45 24.82
C LEU A 251 15.13 -16.81 24.68
N LYS A 252 15.46 -18.01 24.18
CA LYS A 252 16.84 -18.39 23.92
C LYS A 252 17.48 -17.44 22.91
N ILE A 253 16.86 -17.28 21.74
CA ILE A 253 17.38 -16.43 20.67
C ILE A 253 17.58 -14.98 21.14
N TYR A 254 16.57 -14.41 21.82
CA TYR A 254 16.66 -13.02 22.27
C TYR A 254 17.64 -12.82 23.45
N LYS A 255 17.84 -13.82 24.31
CA LYS A 255 18.87 -13.75 25.36
C LYS A 255 20.28 -13.76 24.78
N ASP A 256 20.53 -14.63 23.82
CA ASP A 256 21.83 -14.71 23.14
C ASP A 256 22.10 -13.40 22.39
N ALA A 257 21.10 -12.88 21.67
CA ALA A 257 21.19 -11.58 20.98
C ALA A 257 21.46 -10.42 21.95
N TYR A 258 20.81 -10.42 23.11
CA TYR A 258 21.01 -9.42 24.16
C TYR A 258 22.45 -9.44 24.69
N SER A 259 22.98 -10.62 25.04
CA SER A 259 24.35 -10.77 25.55
C SER A 259 25.38 -10.25 24.55
N ILE A 260 25.26 -10.63 23.28
CA ILE A 260 26.18 -10.17 22.23
C ILE A 260 26.07 -8.66 22.01
N THR A 261 24.86 -8.12 22.06
CA THR A 261 24.61 -6.68 21.94
C THR A 261 25.24 -5.90 23.10
N GLU A 262 25.20 -6.44 24.31
CA GLU A 262 25.83 -5.83 25.49
C GLU A 262 27.35 -5.75 25.34
N ASP A 263 27.98 -6.84 24.88
CA ASP A 263 29.43 -6.88 24.61
C ASP A 263 29.84 -5.91 23.48
N GLN A 264 28.96 -5.72 22.49
CA GLN A 264 29.20 -4.85 21.32
C GLN A 264 28.55 -3.46 21.43
N MET A 265 28.11 -3.06 22.63
CA MET A 265 27.52 -1.74 22.92
C MET A 265 28.32 -0.54 22.39
N PRO A 266 29.68 -0.55 22.37
CA PRO A 266 30.46 0.55 21.80
C PRO A 266 30.12 0.86 20.33
N LEU A 267 29.63 -0.12 19.54
CA LEU A 267 29.20 0.10 18.16
C LEU A 267 27.96 1.01 18.09
N LEU A 268 26.99 0.83 19.00
CA LEU A 268 25.80 1.68 19.09
C LEU A 268 26.17 3.12 19.44
N ILE A 269 27.06 3.29 20.42
CA ILE A 269 27.56 4.61 20.85
C ILE A 269 28.29 5.30 19.68
N ARG A 270 29.10 4.55 18.92
CA ARG A 270 29.81 5.08 17.75
C ARG A 270 28.85 5.53 16.66
N ALA A 271 27.88 4.68 16.29
CA ALA A 271 26.87 5.01 15.28
C ALA A 271 26.10 6.30 15.63
N TYR A 272 25.75 6.47 16.90
CA TYR A 272 25.10 7.70 17.39
C TYR A 272 26.00 8.94 17.30
N ARG A 273 27.28 8.83 17.69
CA ARG A 273 28.23 9.95 17.55
C ARG A 273 28.44 10.34 16.09
N ASP A 274 28.51 9.35 15.20
CA ASP A 274 28.70 9.58 13.77
C ASP A 274 27.45 10.23 13.13
N SER A 275 26.23 9.86 13.57
CA SER A 275 25.00 10.50 13.08
C SER A 275 24.88 11.97 13.48
N ILE A 276 25.25 12.33 14.73
CA ILE A 276 25.28 13.74 15.18
C ILE A 276 26.26 14.56 14.35
N ARG A 277 27.48 14.04 14.13
CA ARG A 277 28.50 14.74 13.34
C ARG A 277 28.03 14.99 11.91
N HIS A 278 27.34 14.02 11.31
CA HIS A 278 26.81 14.17 9.97
C HIS A 278 25.78 15.31 9.88
N VAL A 279 24.86 15.40 10.85
CA VAL A 279 23.87 16.48 10.94
C VAL A 279 24.55 17.84 11.06
N GLN A 280 25.55 17.95 11.95
CA GLN A 280 26.32 19.19 12.17
C GLN A 280 27.11 19.63 10.94
N SER A 281 27.51 18.70 10.07
CA SER A 281 28.25 19.01 8.84
C SER A 281 27.36 19.47 7.67
N GLN A 282 26.04 19.33 7.78
CA GLN A 282 25.07 19.74 6.76
C GLN A 282 24.33 21.05 7.08
N THR A 283 24.47 21.55 8.31
CA THR A 283 24.01 22.88 8.77
C THR A 283 25.12 23.90 8.70
#